data_AF-A0A329SR76-F1
#
_entry.id   AF-A0A329SR76-F1
#
_cell.length_a   1.000
_cell.length_b   1.000
_cell.length_c   1.000
_cell.angle_alpha   90.00
_cell.angle_beta   90.00
_cell.angle_gamma   90.00
#
_symmetry.space_group_name_H-M   'P 1'
#
loop_
_entity.id
_entity.type
_entity.pdbx_description
1 polymer ?
#
loop_
_entity_poly.entity_id
_entity_poly.type
_entity_poly.pdbx_seq_one_letter_code
_entity_poly.pdbx_strand_id
1 'polypeptide(L)'
;MRLESDAAKESKEEEPSDGPGYPVGTTLVARWMGKTERTCVVIDRTALSNDRFKYYVHWHDFNRRMDEWINEHEIVRRGTDEETLKLQEKDAKEKEKEQRSKSRSKSKVGGSGDKKDGAVASSTDPSARTRGQKRKTPDDQDYTPQEEEHDEHEGMDAASIREHEEVTKVKNVRFVEMGRFRMAAWYFSPFPKEFYPDGSIDCLHFCEFCMAFFRYKRELKVHQERRVCNRHPPGNEIYRHENLSVFEVDGAISKVYCQNLCYFAKLFLDHKTLYYDVDPFLFYIICEIDSRGFHPVGYFSKEKYSELGYNLACILTFPCHQRKGYGHFIIQFSYELSKKEEKVGSPEKPLSDLGLVSYRSYWTRELLRILRDYPEMEVSIMELTRMTSIKNEDIIATLQHLNMIKYLGGQYVYVVPRQIVDAHLTKLTKKGPQVVPEKLHWAPLHLDIKRDKWSLKAMTADKED
;
A
#
# COMPACT_ATOMS: atom_id res chain seq x y z
N MET A 1 65.48 0.34 -49.91
CA MET A 1 65.34 1.36 -48.85
C MET A 1 64.07 2.13 -49.18
N ARG A 2 62.94 1.69 -48.65
CA ARG A 2 62.22 2.29 -47.49
C ARG A 2 61.85 3.76 -47.74
N LEU A 3 60.59 3.94 -48.14
CA LEU A 3 59.79 5.15 -48.04
C LEU A 3 59.25 5.23 -46.61
N GLU A 4 59.46 6.34 -45.92
CA GLU A 4 58.81 6.65 -44.64
C GLU A 4 57.69 7.67 -44.88
N SER A 5 56.55 7.36 -44.28
CA SER A 5 55.26 8.04 -44.37
C SER A 5 55.01 8.92 -43.15
N ASP A 6 54.35 10.05 -43.40
CA ASP A 6 53.83 11.01 -42.43
C ASP A 6 53.05 10.39 -41.26
N ALA A 7 53.25 10.94 -40.06
CA ALA A 7 52.34 10.80 -38.93
C ALA A 7 52.09 12.18 -38.31
N ALA A 8 50.94 12.75 -38.64
CA ALA A 8 50.37 13.91 -37.98
C ALA A 8 49.96 13.55 -36.55
N LYS A 9 50.31 14.42 -35.60
CA LYS A 9 49.86 14.34 -34.20
C LYS A 9 48.40 14.74 -34.12
N GLU A 10 47.51 13.77 -33.88
CA GLU A 10 46.17 14.03 -33.39
C GLU A 10 46.22 14.32 -31.88
N SER A 11 45.69 15.49 -31.52
CA SER A 11 45.37 15.93 -30.18
C SER A 11 44.30 15.02 -29.56
N LYS A 12 44.62 14.39 -28.41
CA LYS A 12 43.58 13.82 -27.55
C LYS A 12 42.72 14.95 -27.01
N GLU A 13 41.47 14.98 -27.44
CA GLU A 13 40.40 15.76 -26.82
C GLU A 13 40.33 15.37 -25.34
N GLU A 14 40.51 16.35 -24.46
CA GLU A 14 40.25 16.20 -23.03
C GLU A 14 38.73 15.99 -22.84
N GLU A 15 38.37 14.92 -22.13
CA GLU A 15 36.99 14.71 -21.70
C GLU A 15 36.47 15.91 -20.89
N PRO A 16 35.19 16.27 -21.01
CA PRO A 16 34.65 17.46 -20.38
C PRO A 16 34.83 17.35 -18.87
N SER A 17 35.46 18.36 -18.27
CA SER A 17 35.66 18.43 -16.83
C SER A 17 34.29 18.44 -16.12
N ASP A 18 33.92 17.30 -15.54
CA ASP A 18 32.84 17.21 -14.56
C ASP A 18 33.10 18.26 -13.47
N GLY A 19 32.11 19.12 -13.18
CA GLY A 19 32.19 20.07 -12.07
C GLY A 19 32.42 19.37 -10.72
N PRO A 20 32.65 20.11 -9.62
CA PRO A 20 32.98 19.50 -8.33
C PRO A 20 31.88 18.54 -7.84
N GLY A 21 32.29 17.43 -7.23
CA GLY A 21 31.43 16.37 -6.71
C GLY A 21 31.01 15.29 -7.73
N TYR A 22 30.28 14.28 -7.26
CA TYR A 22 29.77 13.20 -8.13
C TYR A 22 28.47 13.63 -8.86
N PRO A 23 28.36 13.47 -10.20
CA PRO A 23 27.13 13.79 -10.93
C PRO A 23 26.00 12.76 -10.66
N VAL A 24 24.75 13.17 -10.95
CA VAL A 24 23.59 12.26 -10.93
C VAL A 24 23.82 11.12 -11.92
N GLY A 25 23.47 9.89 -11.54
CA GLY A 25 23.75 8.66 -12.28
C GLY A 25 25.09 8.01 -11.92
N THR A 26 25.96 8.67 -11.14
CA THR A 26 27.23 8.07 -10.72
C THR A 26 27.01 6.88 -9.80
N THR A 27 27.67 5.76 -10.09
CA THR A 27 27.76 4.62 -9.17
C THR A 27 28.80 4.88 -8.10
N LEU A 28 28.43 4.69 -6.84
CA LEU A 28 29.28 4.87 -5.66
C LEU A 28 29.23 3.61 -4.79
N VAL A 29 30.26 3.46 -3.96
CA VAL A 29 30.22 2.56 -2.80
C VAL A 29 30.25 3.43 -1.55
N ALA A 30 29.21 3.31 -0.72
CA ALA A 30 29.02 4.12 0.48
C ALA A 30 28.65 3.26 1.69
N ARG A 31 28.88 3.80 2.89
CA ARG A 31 28.55 3.13 4.16
C ARG A 31 27.07 3.25 4.45
N TRP A 32 26.32 2.19 4.20
CA TRP A 32 24.95 2.04 4.63
C TRP A 32 24.85 1.78 6.14
N MET A 33 24.00 2.56 6.82
CA MET A 33 23.78 2.51 8.28
C MET A 33 25.07 2.62 9.10
N GLY A 34 26.08 3.31 8.57
CA GLY A 34 27.39 3.52 9.20
C GLY A 34 28.23 2.27 9.43
N LYS A 35 27.81 1.10 8.92
CA LYS A 35 28.45 -0.19 9.21
C LYS A 35 28.82 -1.01 7.98
N THR A 36 28.00 -0.94 6.93
CA THR A 36 28.10 -1.89 5.81
C THR A 36 28.33 -1.13 4.52
N GLU A 37 29.39 -1.47 3.78
CA GLU A 37 29.62 -0.88 2.46
C GLU A 37 28.63 -1.49 1.46
N ARG A 38 28.00 -0.62 0.68
CA ARG A 38 27.00 -1.01 -0.32
C ARG A 38 27.15 -0.12 -1.54
N THR A 39 26.85 -0.72 -2.69
CA THR A 39 26.82 -0.02 -3.97
C THR A 39 25.50 0.76 -4.08
N CYS A 40 25.59 2.00 -4.56
CA CYS A 40 24.45 2.85 -4.78
C CYS A 40 24.63 3.73 -6.03
N VAL A 41 23.53 4.27 -6.53
CA VAL A 41 23.52 5.25 -7.62
C VAL A 41 23.09 6.60 -7.06
N VAL A 42 23.78 7.67 -7.47
CA VAL A 42 23.38 9.04 -7.17
C VAL A 42 22.10 9.37 -7.94
N ILE A 43 21.03 9.64 -7.21
CA ILE A 43 19.71 10.01 -7.75
C ILE A 43 19.54 11.52 -7.78
N ASP A 44 20.07 12.23 -6.77
CA ASP A 44 20.07 13.68 -6.68
C ASP A 44 21.31 14.17 -5.89
N ARG A 45 21.66 15.45 -6.03
CA ARG A 45 22.76 16.07 -5.29
C ARG A 45 22.42 17.51 -4.89
N THR A 46 22.83 17.87 -3.68
CA THR A 46 22.65 19.23 -3.15
C THR A 46 24.01 19.79 -2.72
N ALA A 47 24.34 20.97 -3.22
CA ALA A 47 25.54 21.70 -2.80
C ALA A 47 25.37 22.22 -1.35
N LEU A 48 26.41 22.03 -0.55
CA LEU A 48 26.57 22.61 0.78
C LEU A 48 27.57 23.77 0.73
N SER A 49 27.67 24.53 1.83
CA SER A 49 28.76 25.49 2.01
C SER A 49 30.14 24.81 1.90
N ASN A 50 31.09 25.49 1.25
CA ASN A 50 32.49 25.08 1.05
C ASN A 50 32.71 23.96 0.01
N ASP A 51 32.06 24.03 -1.16
CA ASP A 51 32.23 23.07 -2.29
C ASP A 51 31.98 21.59 -1.93
N ARG A 52 31.27 21.33 -0.83
CA ARG A 52 30.87 20.00 -0.41
C ARG A 52 29.48 19.68 -0.92
N PHE A 53 29.18 18.40 -1.05
CA PHE A 53 27.88 17.94 -1.52
C PHE A 53 27.25 16.92 -0.57
N LYS A 54 25.92 16.90 -0.56
CA LYS A 54 25.14 15.73 -0.14
C LYS A 54 24.56 15.05 -1.37
N TYR A 55 24.41 13.74 -1.26
CA TYR A 55 23.92 12.91 -2.34
C TYR A 55 22.70 12.13 -1.86
N TYR A 56 21.61 12.19 -2.61
CA TYR A 56 20.48 11.30 -2.42
C TYR A 56 20.75 10.05 -3.26
N VAL A 57 20.80 8.89 -2.62
CA VAL A 57 21.26 7.66 -3.27
C VAL A 57 20.21 6.56 -3.22
N HIS A 58 20.17 5.78 -4.29
CA HIS A 58 19.44 4.52 -4.37
C HIS A 58 20.39 3.35 -4.13
N TRP A 59 20.10 2.51 -3.13
CA TRP A 59 20.93 1.37 -2.79
C TRP A 59 20.61 0.16 -3.68
N HIS A 60 21.64 -0.44 -4.29
CA HIS A 60 21.48 -1.61 -5.15
C HIS A 60 20.83 -2.79 -4.40
N ASP A 61 19.86 -3.45 -5.03
CA ASP A 61 19.05 -4.56 -4.48
C ASP A 61 18.10 -4.19 -3.33
N PHE A 62 17.94 -2.90 -3.01
CA PHE A 62 16.99 -2.46 -2.01
C PHE A 62 15.79 -1.77 -2.66
N ASN A 63 14.62 -1.92 -2.04
CA ASN A 63 13.44 -1.13 -2.41
C ASN A 63 13.73 0.36 -2.16
N ARG A 64 13.20 1.25 -3.03
CA ARG A 64 13.39 2.71 -2.98
C ARG A 64 13.00 3.36 -1.65
N ARG A 65 12.18 2.69 -0.82
CA ARG A 65 11.93 3.08 0.58
C ARG A 65 13.21 3.16 1.42
N MET A 66 14.31 2.55 0.97
CA MET A 66 15.61 2.57 1.63
C MET A 66 16.52 3.72 1.16
N ASP A 67 16.12 4.46 0.13
CA ASP A 67 16.89 5.58 -0.42
C ASP A 67 17.11 6.64 0.67
N GLU A 68 18.26 7.29 0.68
CA GLU A 68 18.57 8.27 1.71
C GLU A 68 19.55 9.34 1.24
N TRP A 69 19.57 10.45 1.98
CA TRP A 69 20.63 11.45 1.88
C TRP A 69 21.86 10.97 2.64
N ILE A 70 22.97 10.81 1.93
CA ILE A 70 24.30 10.55 2.47
C ILE A 70 25.20 11.77 2.33
N ASN A 71 26.13 11.91 3.28
CA ASN A 71 27.18 12.91 3.24
C ASN A 71 28.40 12.39 2.48
N GLU A 72 29.23 13.31 2.00
CA GLU A 72 30.48 12.98 1.30
C GLU A 72 31.41 12.03 2.10
N HIS A 73 31.49 12.18 3.42
CA HIS A 73 32.32 11.31 4.28
C HIS A 73 31.78 9.88 4.45
N GLU A 74 30.55 9.61 4.02
CA GLU A 74 29.96 8.27 3.99
C GLU A 74 30.31 7.53 2.69
N ILE A 75 30.84 8.23 1.67
CA ILE A 75 31.30 7.65 0.42
C ILE A 75 32.70 7.07 0.62
N VAL A 76 32.86 5.82 0.23
CA VAL A 76 34.14 5.08 0.34
C VAL A 76 34.94 5.20 -0.95
N ARG A 77 34.29 4.97 -2.10
CA ARG A 77 34.91 5.04 -3.44
C ARG A 77 33.86 5.19 -4.54
N ARG A 78 34.31 5.52 -5.76
CA ARG A 78 33.50 5.31 -6.97
C ARG A 78 33.29 3.81 -7.20
N GLY A 79 32.12 3.47 -7.76
CA GLY A 79 31.85 2.13 -8.26
C GLY A 79 32.78 1.77 -9.42
N THR A 80 33.04 0.48 -9.58
CA THR A 80 33.74 -0.07 -10.74
C THR A 80 32.82 -0.11 -11.96
N ASP A 81 33.41 -0.23 -13.16
CA ASP A 81 32.64 -0.36 -14.40
C ASP A 81 31.75 -1.61 -14.37
N GLU A 82 32.24 -2.71 -13.79
CA GLU A 82 31.44 -3.93 -13.59
C GLU A 82 30.24 -3.72 -12.67
N GLU A 83 30.41 -2.99 -11.56
CA GLU A 83 29.32 -2.65 -10.63
C GLU A 83 28.27 -1.75 -11.34
N THR A 84 28.74 -0.79 -12.13
CA THR A 84 27.89 0.13 -12.90
C THR A 84 27.09 -0.60 -13.97
N LEU A 85 27.74 -1.50 -14.72
CA LEU A 85 27.09 -2.24 -15.80
C LEU A 85 26.04 -3.21 -15.25
N LYS A 86 26.32 -3.89 -14.12
CA LYS A 86 25.34 -4.75 -13.42
C LYS A 86 24.11 -3.95 -12.98
N LEU A 87 24.30 -2.74 -12.46
CA LEU A 87 23.24 -1.83 -12.07
C LEU A 87 22.37 -1.44 -13.27
N GLN A 88 22.99 -1.01 -14.37
CA GLN A 88 22.28 -0.58 -15.59
C GLN A 88 21.50 -1.72 -16.25
N GLU A 89 22.06 -2.92 -16.33
CA GLU A 89 21.37 -4.11 -16.86
C GLU A 89 20.13 -4.47 -16.03
N LYS A 90 20.22 -4.32 -14.70
CA LYS A 90 19.10 -4.61 -13.81
C LYS A 90 18.00 -3.56 -13.93
N ASP A 91 18.35 -2.27 -13.93
CA ASP A 91 17.42 -1.17 -14.16
C ASP A 91 16.66 -1.32 -15.50
N ALA A 92 17.37 -1.77 -16.55
CA ALA A 92 16.75 -2.03 -17.85
C ALA A 92 15.72 -3.18 -17.77
N LYS A 93 16.05 -4.27 -17.06
CA LYS A 93 15.13 -5.40 -16.85
C LYS A 93 13.91 -5.01 -16.02
N GLU A 94 14.08 -4.21 -14.98
CA GLU A 94 12.96 -3.72 -14.15
C GLU A 94 12.03 -2.81 -14.95
N LYS A 95 12.57 -1.88 -15.74
CA LYS A 95 11.79 -1.02 -16.65
C LYS A 95 11.05 -1.82 -17.72
N GLU A 96 11.66 -2.87 -18.27
CA GLU A 96 10.98 -3.76 -19.23
C GLU A 96 9.83 -4.53 -18.57
N LYS A 97 10.00 -4.97 -17.32
CA LYS A 97 8.95 -5.64 -16.54
C LYS A 97 7.77 -4.70 -16.25
N GLU A 98 8.04 -3.45 -15.85
CA GLU A 98 7.00 -2.44 -15.65
C GLU A 98 6.24 -2.08 -16.94
N GLN A 99 6.93 -2.00 -18.08
CA GLN A 99 6.25 -1.74 -19.36
C GLN A 99 5.34 -2.90 -19.76
N ARG A 100 5.74 -4.14 -19.46
CA ARG A 100 4.89 -5.33 -19.65
C ARG A 100 3.68 -5.34 -18.72
N SER A 101 3.81 -4.96 -17.45
CA SER A 101 2.65 -4.88 -16.54
C SER A 101 1.66 -3.79 -16.96
N LYS A 102 2.16 -2.58 -17.32
CA LYS A 102 1.37 -1.44 -17.79
C LYS A 102 0.64 -1.69 -19.12
N SER A 103 1.22 -2.47 -20.04
CA SER A 103 0.55 -2.84 -21.30
C SER A 103 -0.55 -3.88 -21.09
N ARG A 104 -0.36 -4.79 -20.12
CA ARG A 104 -1.33 -5.84 -19.79
C ARG A 104 -2.56 -5.26 -19.08
N SER A 105 -2.40 -4.28 -18.19
CA SER A 105 -3.51 -3.57 -17.53
C SER A 105 -4.35 -2.72 -18.51
N LYS A 106 -3.71 -2.08 -19.49
CA LYS A 106 -4.40 -1.29 -20.53
C LYS A 106 -5.30 -2.14 -21.45
N SER A 107 -4.96 -3.41 -21.65
CA SER A 107 -5.77 -4.35 -22.44
C SER A 107 -7.04 -4.85 -21.71
N LYS A 108 -7.09 -4.78 -20.38
CA LYS A 108 -8.26 -5.19 -19.56
C LYS A 108 -9.37 -4.12 -19.49
N VAL A 109 -9.06 -2.84 -19.78
CA VAL A 109 -10.01 -1.71 -19.64
C VAL A 109 -10.72 -1.35 -20.97
N GLY A 110 -10.28 -1.88 -22.11
CA GLY A 110 -10.82 -1.52 -23.44
C GLY A 110 -11.98 -2.37 -23.98
N GLY A 111 -12.55 -3.29 -23.19
CA GLY A 111 -13.47 -4.31 -23.68
C GLY A 111 -14.92 -4.17 -23.23
N SER A 112 -15.57 -3.02 -23.43
CA SER A 112 -17.04 -2.93 -23.38
C SER A 112 -17.53 -1.70 -24.16
N GLY A 113 -17.94 -1.94 -25.40
CA GLY A 113 -18.56 -0.96 -26.28
C GLY A 113 -19.45 -1.66 -27.31
N ASP A 114 -20.75 -1.69 -26.98
CA ASP A 114 -21.94 -1.89 -27.81
C ASP A 114 -21.81 -2.54 -29.20
N LYS A 115 -22.42 -3.72 -29.36
CA LYS A 115 -23.10 -4.09 -30.61
C LYS A 115 -24.57 -4.37 -30.30
N LYS A 116 -25.45 -3.52 -30.84
CA LYS A 116 -26.89 -3.78 -30.99
C LYS A 116 -27.23 -4.14 -32.44
N ASP A 117 -28.24 -4.98 -32.55
CA ASP A 117 -28.67 -5.80 -33.68
C ASP A 117 -29.29 -5.08 -34.88
N GLY A 118 -29.35 -5.81 -36.01
CA GLY A 118 -30.28 -5.57 -37.12
C GLY A 118 -30.15 -6.60 -38.25
N ALA A 119 -31.17 -7.46 -38.41
CA ALA A 119 -31.34 -8.53 -39.41
C ALA A 119 -31.31 -8.01 -40.88
N VAL A 120 -31.14 -8.82 -41.95
CA VAL A 120 -32.11 -9.76 -42.57
C VAL A 120 -31.46 -10.57 -43.74
N ALA A 121 -31.79 -11.87 -43.80
CA ALA A 121 -31.92 -12.85 -44.90
C ALA A 121 -31.07 -12.81 -46.22
N SER A 122 -30.46 -13.96 -46.58
CA SER A 122 -30.97 -14.96 -47.54
C SER A 122 -29.90 -15.72 -48.36
N SER A 123 -30.22 -16.98 -48.67
CA SER A 123 -29.80 -17.82 -49.82
C SER A 123 -28.63 -18.84 -49.73
N THR A 124 -29.03 -20.12 -49.87
CA THR A 124 -28.49 -21.24 -50.68
C THR A 124 -27.19 -22.01 -50.31
N ASP A 125 -27.37 -23.17 -49.65
CA ASP A 125 -27.07 -24.59 -50.02
C ASP A 125 -25.81 -25.00 -50.84
N PRO A 126 -25.40 -26.30 -50.91
CA PRO A 126 -24.62 -27.10 -49.94
C PRO A 126 -23.34 -27.75 -50.55
N SER A 127 -22.46 -28.36 -49.74
CA SER A 127 -21.93 -29.73 -50.00
C SER A 127 -20.85 -30.25 -49.02
N ALA A 128 -21.04 -31.52 -48.66
CA ALA A 128 -20.07 -32.62 -48.57
C ALA A 128 -19.01 -32.75 -47.43
N ARG A 129 -19.34 -33.70 -46.53
CA ARG A 129 -18.61 -34.96 -46.20
C ARG A 129 -17.42 -34.98 -45.22
N THR A 130 -17.68 -35.70 -44.11
CA THR A 130 -16.85 -36.72 -43.39
C THR A 130 -15.53 -36.24 -42.74
N ARG A 131 -15.11 -36.63 -41.51
CA ARG A 131 -15.02 -37.95 -40.88
C ARG A 131 -14.64 -37.74 -39.40
N GLY A 132 -15.08 -38.64 -38.51
CA GLY A 132 -15.13 -38.40 -37.06
C GLY A 132 -13.82 -38.34 -36.28
N GLN A 133 -13.87 -37.57 -35.18
CA GLN A 133 -13.03 -37.72 -33.99
C GLN A 133 -13.87 -37.47 -32.73
N LYS A 134 -13.60 -38.26 -31.69
CA LYS A 134 -14.14 -38.27 -30.33
C LYS A 134 -14.62 -36.89 -29.83
N ARG A 135 -15.90 -36.81 -29.42
CA ARG A 135 -16.45 -35.69 -28.64
C ARG A 135 -15.66 -35.53 -27.33
N LYS A 136 -14.89 -34.45 -27.22
CA LYS A 136 -14.61 -33.78 -25.94
C LYS A 136 -15.79 -32.83 -25.68
N THR A 137 -16.36 -32.89 -24.48
CA THR A 137 -17.35 -31.93 -23.99
C THR A 137 -16.69 -30.56 -23.81
N PRO A 138 -17.40 -29.43 -24.03
CA PRO A 138 -16.77 -28.10 -24.08
C PRO A 138 -16.56 -27.42 -22.71
N ASP A 139 -16.79 -28.09 -21.57
CA ASP A 139 -17.09 -27.38 -20.32
C ASP A 139 -16.06 -27.49 -19.18
N ASP A 140 -14.86 -28.02 -19.46
CA ASP A 140 -13.73 -27.94 -18.52
C ASP A 140 -12.83 -26.75 -18.90
N GLN A 141 -13.24 -25.54 -18.53
CA GLN A 141 -12.30 -24.41 -18.47
C GLN A 141 -11.46 -24.56 -17.21
N ASP A 142 -10.38 -25.32 -17.31
CA ASP A 142 -9.33 -25.37 -16.30
C ASP A 142 -8.63 -24.00 -16.29
N TYR A 143 -9.08 -23.12 -15.41
CA TYR A 143 -8.48 -21.81 -15.19
C TYR A 143 -7.12 -22.01 -14.54
N THR A 144 -6.05 -21.94 -15.33
CA THR A 144 -4.70 -21.76 -14.80
C THR A 144 -4.64 -20.41 -14.09
N PRO A 145 -4.28 -20.35 -12.79
CA PRO A 145 -4.13 -19.09 -12.07
C PRO A 145 -3.13 -18.22 -12.83
N GLN A 146 -3.60 -17.14 -13.44
CA GLN A 146 -2.69 -16.08 -13.85
C GLN A 146 -2.26 -15.42 -12.54
N GLU A 147 -0.96 -15.42 -12.25
CA GLU A 147 -0.39 -14.52 -11.26
C GLU A 147 -0.80 -13.09 -11.68
N GLU A 148 -1.85 -12.56 -11.08
CA GLU A 148 -2.22 -11.17 -11.25
C GLU A 148 -1.12 -10.35 -10.58
N GLU A 149 -0.22 -9.78 -11.40
CA GLU A 149 0.74 -8.77 -10.95
C GLU A 149 -0.08 -7.62 -10.38
N HIS A 150 0.01 -7.43 -9.07
CA HIS A 150 -0.65 -6.36 -8.34
C HIS A 150 0.03 -5.04 -8.71
N ASP A 151 -0.77 -4.08 -9.17
CA ASP A 151 -0.31 -2.74 -9.55
C ASP A 151 -0.62 -1.79 -8.39
N GLU A 152 0.41 -1.28 -7.72
CA GLU A 152 0.29 -0.28 -6.64
C GLU A 152 -0.27 1.07 -7.13
N HIS A 153 -0.53 1.22 -8.44
CA HIS A 153 -1.10 2.41 -9.07
C HIS A 153 -2.44 2.17 -9.78
N GLU A 154 -3.10 1.02 -9.56
CA GLU A 154 -4.40 0.71 -10.17
C GLU A 154 -5.44 1.82 -9.93
N GLY A 155 -5.96 2.44 -11.00
CA GLY A 155 -6.98 3.49 -10.92
C GLY A 155 -6.47 4.93 -10.94
N MET A 156 -5.15 5.16 -10.93
CA MET A 156 -4.55 6.48 -11.17
C MET A 156 -4.18 6.68 -12.65
N ASP A 157 -4.27 7.90 -13.16
CA ASP A 157 -3.81 8.17 -14.53
C ASP A 157 -2.27 8.22 -14.62
N ALA A 158 -1.74 7.79 -15.77
CA ALA A 158 -0.30 7.62 -15.96
C ALA A 158 0.51 8.93 -15.94
N ALA A 159 -0.14 10.09 -16.14
CA ALA A 159 0.52 11.39 -16.09
C ALA A 159 0.67 11.86 -14.64
N SER A 160 -0.40 11.75 -13.86
CA SER A 160 -0.44 12.03 -12.42
C SER A 160 0.56 11.17 -11.65
N ILE A 161 0.66 9.87 -11.98
CA ILE A 161 1.66 8.98 -11.38
C ILE A 161 3.09 9.46 -11.65
N ARG A 162 3.42 9.81 -12.91
CA ARG A 162 4.78 10.27 -13.25
C ARG A 162 5.13 11.60 -12.61
N GLU A 163 4.20 12.56 -12.63
CA GLU A 163 4.41 13.86 -11.99
C GLU A 163 4.60 13.70 -10.47
N HIS A 164 3.77 12.88 -9.83
CA HIS A 164 3.90 12.54 -8.42
C HIS A 164 5.24 11.85 -8.13
N GLU A 165 5.64 10.86 -8.93
CA GLU A 165 6.92 10.15 -8.78
C GLU A 165 8.13 11.07 -8.97
N GLU A 166 8.07 12.01 -9.92
CA GLU A 166 9.15 12.98 -10.16
C GLU A 166 9.30 13.95 -8.99
N VAL A 167 8.19 14.48 -8.48
CA VAL A 167 8.18 15.41 -7.34
C VAL A 167 8.54 14.72 -6.02
N THR A 168 8.13 13.46 -5.84
CA THR A 168 8.32 12.70 -4.60
C THR A 168 9.52 11.76 -4.60
N LYS A 169 10.31 11.77 -5.69
CA LYS A 169 11.52 10.95 -5.90
C LYS A 169 12.51 11.02 -4.74
N VAL A 170 12.61 12.22 -4.15
CA VAL A 170 13.58 12.56 -3.12
C VAL A 170 12.86 12.81 -1.80
N LYS A 171 13.25 12.09 -0.75
CA LYS A 171 12.70 12.30 0.59
C LYS A 171 13.12 13.67 1.11
N ASN A 172 12.15 14.41 1.62
CA ASN A 172 12.38 15.67 2.32
C ASN A 172 12.64 15.50 3.82
N VAL A 173 12.30 14.35 4.41
CA VAL A 173 12.58 14.03 5.81
C VAL A 173 13.37 12.73 5.88
N ARG A 174 14.48 12.70 6.60
CA ARG A 174 15.27 11.47 6.79
C ARG A 174 14.75 10.64 7.98
N PHE A 175 14.56 11.28 9.13
CA PHE A 175 14.04 10.65 10.34
C PHE A 175 12.85 11.38 10.94
N VAL A 176 12.02 10.63 11.65
CA VAL A 176 11.00 11.17 12.54
C VAL A 176 11.19 10.61 13.95
N GLU A 177 11.11 11.48 14.95
CA GLU A 177 11.09 11.12 16.36
C GLU A 177 9.69 11.31 16.93
N MET A 178 9.15 10.26 17.56
CA MET A 178 7.87 10.30 18.26
C MET A 178 7.95 9.47 19.53
N GLY A 179 7.68 10.11 20.67
CA GLY A 179 7.88 9.50 21.98
C GLY A 179 9.32 9.04 22.15
N ARG A 180 9.52 7.74 22.41
CA ARG A 180 10.85 7.11 22.54
C ARG A 180 11.43 6.57 21.24
N PHE A 181 10.70 6.66 20.13
CA PHE A 181 11.06 6.00 18.88
C PHE A 181 11.64 7.00 17.87
N ARG A 182 12.71 6.60 17.20
CA ARG A 182 13.24 7.26 16.00
C ARG A 182 13.05 6.32 14.82
N MET A 183 12.37 6.79 13.78
CA MET A 183 11.98 6.00 12.61
C MET A 183 12.54 6.66 11.35
N ALA A 184 13.12 5.88 10.44
CA ALA A 184 13.54 6.38 9.13
C ALA A 184 12.31 6.51 8.23
N ALA A 185 12.16 7.67 7.57
CA ALA A 185 11.07 7.89 6.63
C ALA A 185 11.28 7.11 5.33
N TRP A 186 10.18 6.63 4.75
CA TRP A 186 10.19 5.80 3.56
C TRP A 186 9.89 6.60 2.28
N TYR A 187 9.11 7.66 2.41
CA TYR A 187 8.64 8.45 1.28
C TYR A 187 8.66 9.95 1.60
N PHE A 188 8.58 10.77 0.56
CA PHE A 188 8.30 12.19 0.69
C PHE A 188 6.93 12.45 1.33
N SER A 189 6.85 13.48 2.17
CA SER A 189 5.59 14.01 2.71
C SER A 189 5.50 15.53 2.52
N PRO A 190 4.37 16.08 2.06
CA PRO A 190 4.25 17.48 1.63
C PRO A 190 4.13 18.47 2.80
N PHE A 191 5.10 18.48 3.70
CA PHE A 191 5.16 19.47 4.77
C PHE A 191 5.20 20.91 4.21
N PRO A 192 4.79 21.92 5.00
CA PRO A 192 4.94 23.32 4.60
C PRO A 192 6.40 23.67 4.32
N LYS A 193 6.67 24.43 3.24
CA LYS A 193 8.04 24.74 2.76
C LYS A 193 8.89 25.45 3.80
N GLU A 194 8.26 26.18 4.72
CA GLU A 194 8.91 26.89 5.84
C GLU A 194 9.63 25.91 6.79
N PHE A 195 9.24 24.63 6.81
CA PHE A 195 9.90 23.61 7.62
C PHE A 195 11.16 23.03 6.98
N TYR A 196 11.40 23.21 5.67
CA TYR A 196 12.59 22.73 4.95
C TYR A 196 13.10 23.76 3.92
N PRO A 197 13.53 24.95 4.37
CA PRO A 197 14.06 25.98 3.47
C PRO A 197 15.31 25.51 2.70
N ASP A 198 16.03 24.53 3.23
CA ASP A 198 17.20 23.86 2.68
C ASP A 198 16.89 22.59 1.88
N GLY A 199 15.61 22.33 1.57
CA GLY A 199 15.16 21.20 0.76
C GLY A 199 15.10 19.85 1.51
N SER A 200 15.67 19.74 2.72
CA SER A 200 15.65 18.51 3.50
C SER A 200 15.66 18.75 5.01
N ILE A 201 15.10 17.80 5.77
CA ILE A 201 15.06 17.78 7.24
C ILE A 201 15.71 16.48 7.70
N ASP A 202 16.76 16.57 8.52
CA ASP A 202 17.39 15.36 9.06
C ASP A 202 16.47 14.62 10.04
N CYS A 203 15.82 15.34 10.95
CA CYS A 203 14.90 14.76 11.91
C CYS A 203 13.74 15.70 12.23
N LEU A 204 12.50 15.22 12.06
CA LEU A 204 11.28 15.93 12.47
C LEU A 204 10.76 15.34 13.79
N HIS A 205 10.27 16.17 14.71
CA HIS A 205 9.88 15.74 16.06
C HIS A 205 8.37 15.88 16.25
N PHE A 206 7.66 14.78 16.47
CA PHE A 206 6.22 14.75 16.72
C PHE A 206 5.91 14.63 18.21
N CYS A 207 4.92 15.40 18.66
CA CYS A 207 4.23 15.13 19.92
C CYS A 207 3.36 13.88 19.74
N GLU A 208 3.62 12.83 20.54
CA GLU A 208 2.92 11.54 20.42
C GLU A 208 1.41 11.61 20.69
N PHE A 209 0.93 12.68 21.31
CA PHE A 209 -0.47 12.82 21.72
C PHE A 209 -1.29 13.72 20.78
N CYS A 210 -0.81 14.93 20.43
CA CYS A 210 -1.55 15.85 19.55
C CYS A 210 -1.09 15.83 18.09
N MET A 211 -0.11 15.01 17.74
CA MET A 211 0.50 14.92 16.41
C MET A 211 1.18 16.22 15.92
N ALA A 212 1.26 17.28 16.71
CA ALA A 212 2.00 18.49 16.33
C ALA A 212 3.48 18.14 16.09
N PHE A 213 4.05 18.67 15.02
CA PHE A 213 5.43 18.41 14.61
C PHE A 213 6.30 19.67 14.66
N PHE A 214 7.59 19.47 14.90
CA PHE A 214 8.57 20.52 15.15
C PHE A 214 9.90 20.21 14.47
N ARG A 215 10.61 21.24 13.98
CA ARG A 215 11.91 21.06 13.33
C ARG A 215 13.00 20.79 14.36
N TYR A 216 12.91 21.37 15.56
CA TYR A 216 13.91 21.21 16.60
C TYR A 216 13.35 20.56 17.86
N LYS A 217 14.12 19.63 18.45
CA LYS A 217 13.76 18.96 19.71
C LYS A 217 13.44 19.93 20.87
N ARG A 218 14.09 21.09 20.89
CA ARG A 218 13.81 22.15 21.88
C ARG A 218 12.38 22.69 21.76
N GLU A 219 11.86 22.85 20.55
CA GLU A 219 10.50 23.34 20.30
C GLU A 219 9.46 22.34 20.80
N LEU A 220 9.67 21.04 20.55
CA LEU A 220 8.83 19.98 21.12
C LEU A 220 8.84 20.02 22.66
N LYS A 221 10.02 20.20 23.28
CA LYS A 221 10.12 20.30 24.74
C LYS A 221 9.33 21.50 25.28
N VAL A 222 9.48 22.66 24.65
CA VAL A 222 8.71 23.87 25.00
C VAL A 222 7.21 23.64 24.81
N HIS A 223 6.79 22.95 23.75
CA HIS A 223 5.40 22.57 23.53
C HIS A 223 4.87 21.70 24.68
N GLN A 224 5.62 20.67 25.08
CA GLN A 224 5.24 19.76 26.17
C GLN A 224 5.16 20.44 27.54
N GLU A 225 5.99 21.46 27.79
CA GLU A 225 6.01 22.23 29.04
C GLU A 225 4.90 23.29 29.10
N ARG A 226 4.59 23.95 27.97
CA ARG A 226 3.67 25.09 27.92
C ARG A 226 2.24 24.74 27.54
N ARG A 227 2.03 23.66 26.78
CA ARG A 227 0.69 23.21 26.36
C ARG A 227 0.27 22.01 27.20
N VAL A 228 -0.91 22.11 27.82
CA VAL A 228 -1.60 20.93 28.31
C VAL A 228 -2.12 20.16 27.09
N CYS A 229 -1.33 19.19 26.66
CA CYS A 229 -1.76 18.26 25.63
C CYS A 229 -2.53 17.12 26.29
N ASN A 230 -3.81 16.96 25.92
CA ASN A 230 -4.58 15.78 26.28
C ASN A 230 -3.77 14.53 25.92
N ARG A 231 -3.70 13.58 26.84
CA ARG A 231 -2.88 12.38 26.69
C ARG A 231 -3.60 11.28 25.91
N HIS A 232 -4.48 11.66 24.98
CA HIS A 232 -5.28 10.78 24.12
C HIS A 232 -5.69 11.49 22.83
N PRO A 233 -6.05 10.75 21.76
CA PRO A 233 -6.58 11.34 20.52
C PRO A 233 -7.87 12.17 20.76
N PRO A 234 -8.10 13.25 19.98
CA PRO A 234 -9.23 14.16 20.16
C PRO A 234 -10.52 13.62 19.52
N GLY A 235 -11.07 12.55 20.10
CA GLY A 235 -12.28 11.89 19.63
C GLY A 235 -12.88 10.97 20.70
N ASN A 236 -13.87 10.17 20.30
CA ASN A 236 -14.57 9.27 21.21
C ASN A 236 -13.82 7.94 21.33
N GLU A 237 -13.58 7.46 22.55
CA GLU A 237 -13.10 6.09 22.79
C GLU A 237 -14.26 5.11 22.51
N ILE A 238 -14.22 4.45 21.35
CA ILE A 238 -15.30 3.55 20.90
C ILE A 238 -14.99 2.08 21.19
N TYR A 239 -13.78 1.78 21.62
CA TYR A 239 -13.34 0.44 21.96
C TYR A 239 -12.29 0.47 23.06
N ARG A 240 -12.41 -0.45 24.02
CA ARG A 240 -11.39 -0.67 25.06
C ARG A 240 -11.32 -2.14 25.48
N HIS A 241 -10.15 -2.74 25.34
CA HIS A 241 -9.89 -4.09 25.83
C HIS A 241 -8.43 -4.23 26.26
N GLU A 242 -8.21 -4.70 27.48
CA GLU A 242 -6.88 -4.80 28.09
C GLU A 242 -6.13 -3.45 28.03
N ASN A 243 -4.95 -3.42 27.38
CA ASN A 243 -4.13 -2.23 27.20
C ASN A 243 -4.34 -1.56 25.83
N LEU A 244 -5.42 -1.86 25.11
CA LEU A 244 -5.73 -1.27 23.81
C LEU A 244 -7.02 -0.47 23.83
N SER A 245 -6.97 0.68 23.17
CA SER A 245 -8.13 1.53 22.89
C SER A 245 -8.17 1.95 21.44
N VAL A 246 -9.38 2.17 20.92
CA VAL A 246 -9.59 2.79 19.59
C VAL A 246 -10.42 4.04 19.74
N PHE A 247 -9.91 5.14 19.20
CA PHE A 247 -10.59 6.44 19.16
C PHE A 247 -11.13 6.71 17.76
N GLU A 248 -12.40 7.06 17.66
CA GLU A 248 -12.99 7.63 16.44
C GLU A 248 -12.83 9.16 16.47
N VAL A 249 -12.13 9.69 15.47
CA VAL A 249 -11.83 11.11 15.32
C VAL A 249 -12.39 11.59 14.00
N ASP A 250 -13.31 12.55 14.05
CA ASP A 250 -13.88 13.17 12.85
C ASP A 250 -12.90 14.21 12.28
N GLY A 251 -12.53 14.04 11.00
CA GLY A 251 -11.62 14.96 10.32
C GLY A 251 -12.16 16.38 10.17
N ALA A 252 -13.48 16.58 10.06
CA ALA A 252 -14.10 17.90 9.98
C ALA A 252 -14.09 18.64 11.32
N ILE A 253 -14.10 17.91 12.45
CA ILE A 253 -14.07 18.48 13.81
C ILE A 253 -12.63 18.71 14.26
N SER A 254 -11.77 17.70 14.11
CA SER A 254 -10.39 17.68 14.60
C SER A 254 -9.36 17.88 13.48
N LYS A 255 -9.61 18.84 12.57
CA LYS A 255 -8.85 19.08 11.33
C LYS A 255 -7.34 19.05 11.52
N VAL A 256 -6.81 19.84 12.45
CA VAL A 256 -5.36 19.98 12.68
C VAL A 256 -4.73 18.66 13.09
N TYR A 257 -5.40 17.89 13.96
CA TYR A 257 -4.90 16.58 14.38
C TYR A 257 -4.84 15.61 13.20
N CYS A 258 -5.91 15.54 12.40
CA CYS A 258 -6.02 14.64 11.26
C CYS A 258 -5.05 15.02 10.13
N GLN A 259 -4.86 16.31 9.84
CA GLN A 259 -3.86 16.79 8.87
C GLN A 259 -2.44 16.43 9.32
N ASN A 260 -2.12 16.65 10.60
CA ASN A 260 -0.82 16.27 11.16
C ASN A 260 -0.57 14.75 11.08
N LEU A 261 -1.60 13.95 11.37
CA LEU A 261 -1.54 12.50 11.20
C LEU A 261 -1.35 12.10 9.73
N CYS A 262 -2.00 12.78 8.78
CA CYS A 262 -1.81 12.55 7.35
C CYS A 262 -0.38 12.87 6.89
N TYR A 263 0.22 13.97 7.36
CA TYR A 263 1.62 14.27 7.07
C TYR A 263 2.56 13.21 7.63
N PHE A 264 2.32 12.75 8.86
CA PHE A 264 3.06 11.64 9.45
C PHE A 264 2.89 10.35 8.63
N ALA A 265 1.66 10.03 8.24
CA ALA A 265 1.36 8.80 7.51
C ALA A 265 1.98 8.77 6.12
N LYS A 266 2.00 9.92 5.42
CA LYS A 266 2.59 10.06 4.10
C LYS A 266 4.10 9.79 4.08
N LEU A 267 4.80 9.93 5.21
CA LEU A 267 6.20 9.50 5.34
C LEU A 267 6.38 7.98 5.17
N PHE A 268 5.31 7.20 5.31
CA PHE A 268 5.31 5.73 5.30
C PHE A 268 4.33 5.12 4.30
N LEU A 269 3.59 5.95 3.57
CA LEU A 269 2.62 5.56 2.53
C LEU A 269 2.96 6.29 1.23
N ASP A 270 3.16 5.52 0.16
CA ASP A 270 3.57 6.09 -1.13
C ASP A 270 2.39 6.82 -1.81
N HIS A 271 1.29 6.08 -1.99
CA HIS A 271 0.11 6.51 -2.77
C HIS A 271 -0.97 7.23 -1.97
N LYS A 272 -0.62 7.86 -0.85
CA LYS A 272 -1.57 8.72 -0.12
C LYS A 272 -1.69 10.07 -0.82
N THR A 273 -2.78 10.28 -1.54
CA THR A 273 -3.04 11.49 -2.35
C THR A 273 -3.73 12.60 -1.55
N LEU A 274 -4.64 12.23 -0.63
CA LEU A 274 -5.37 13.19 0.21
C LEU A 274 -4.74 13.34 1.60
N TYR A 275 -4.20 14.53 1.87
CA TYR A 275 -3.56 14.88 3.14
C TYR A 275 -4.05 16.20 3.75
N TYR A 276 -4.61 17.11 2.94
CA TYR A 276 -5.10 18.41 3.41
C TYR A 276 -6.62 18.43 3.64
N ASP A 277 -7.39 17.88 2.70
CA ASP A 277 -8.83 17.75 2.83
C ASP A 277 -9.17 16.49 3.64
N VAL A 278 -9.37 16.69 4.94
CA VAL A 278 -9.65 15.61 5.91
C VAL A 278 -11.13 15.56 6.31
N ASP A 279 -11.92 16.57 5.93
CA ASP A 279 -13.33 16.71 6.29
C ASP A 279 -14.20 15.49 5.89
N PRO A 280 -13.98 14.84 4.73
CA PRO A 280 -14.75 13.67 4.32
C PRO A 280 -14.45 12.39 5.11
N PHE A 281 -13.45 12.39 6.00
CA PHE A 281 -12.93 11.17 6.61
C PHE A 281 -13.19 11.07 8.11
N LEU A 282 -13.47 9.85 8.56
CA LEU A 282 -13.32 9.41 9.94
C LEU A 282 -11.95 8.72 10.09
N PHE A 283 -11.28 8.97 11.21
CA PHE A 283 -10.00 8.38 11.55
C PHE A 283 -10.15 7.53 12.81
N TYR A 284 -9.71 6.28 12.73
CA TYR A 284 -9.75 5.35 13.84
C TYR A 284 -8.34 5.13 14.35
N ILE A 285 -8.03 5.70 15.51
CA ILE A 285 -6.68 5.72 16.08
C ILE A 285 -6.53 4.62 17.13
N ILE A 286 -5.63 3.67 16.89
CA ILE A 286 -5.38 2.55 17.78
C ILE A 286 -4.25 2.96 18.72
N CYS A 287 -4.49 2.84 20.02
CA CYS A 287 -3.53 3.24 21.06
C CYS A 287 -3.23 2.11 22.03
N GLU A 288 -1.96 1.99 22.42
CA GLU A 288 -1.57 1.29 23.65
C GLU A 288 -1.72 2.22 24.85
N ILE A 289 -2.17 1.68 25.99
CA ILE A 289 -2.41 2.44 27.21
C ILE A 289 -1.28 2.16 28.21
N ASP A 290 -0.64 3.22 28.71
CA ASP A 290 0.25 3.16 29.88
C ASP A 290 -0.09 4.27 30.89
N SER A 291 0.67 4.40 31.98
CA SER A 291 0.44 5.41 33.02
C SER A 291 0.56 6.87 32.54
N ARG A 292 1.20 7.12 31.39
CA ARG A 292 1.36 8.43 30.75
C ARG A 292 0.19 8.77 29.83
N GLY A 293 -0.59 7.78 29.39
CA GLY A 293 -1.77 7.98 28.57
C GLY A 293 -1.92 6.96 27.45
N PHE A 294 -2.43 7.43 26.31
CA PHE A 294 -2.76 6.63 25.14
C PHE A 294 -1.76 6.91 24.02
N HIS A 295 -0.99 5.90 23.66
CA HIS A 295 0.14 5.94 22.73
C HIS A 295 -0.29 5.37 21.37
N PRO A 296 -0.44 6.20 20.33
CA PRO A 296 -0.86 5.71 19.03
C PRO A 296 0.15 4.72 18.44
N VAL A 297 -0.34 3.57 18.00
CA VAL A 297 0.45 2.49 17.38
C VAL A 297 0.11 2.28 15.91
N GLY A 298 -1.02 2.83 15.46
CA GLY A 298 -1.49 2.79 14.09
C GLY A 298 -2.85 3.43 13.96
N TYR A 299 -3.31 3.56 12.73
CA TYR A 299 -4.65 4.06 12.43
C TYR A 299 -5.16 3.49 11.11
N PHE A 300 -6.45 3.66 10.89
CA PHE A 300 -7.00 3.67 9.53
C PHE A 300 -7.96 4.84 9.34
N SER A 301 -8.12 5.30 8.10
CA SER A 301 -9.15 6.26 7.72
C SER A 301 -10.26 5.58 6.93
N LYS A 302 -11.47 6.10 7.04
CA LYS A 302 -12.66 5.66 6.31
C LYS A 302 -13.40 6.90 5.81
N GLU A 303 -13.81 6.89 4.55
CA GLU A 303 -14.71 7.93 4.04
C GLU A 303 -16.04 7.86 4.79
N LYS A 304 -16.61 9.01 5.16
CA LYS A 304 -17.95 9.08 5.74
C LYS A 304 -18.99 8.49 4.79
N TYR A 305 -18.77 8.68 3.49
CA TYR A 305 -19.55 8.09 2.41
C TYR A 305 -18.60 7.62 1.30
N SER A 306 -18.68 6.34 0.93
CA SER A 306 -17.88 5.75 -0.13
C SER A 306 -18.79 5.17 -1.21
N GLU A 307 -18.76 5.74 -2.42
CA GLU A 307 -19.59 5.27 -3.55
C GLU A 307 -19.25 3.83 -3.96
N LEU A 308 -17.98 3.47 -3.81
CA LEU A 308 -17.43 2.15 -4.12
C LEU A 308 -17.56 1.17 -2.95
N GLY A 309 -18.11 1.60 -1.81
CA GLY A 309 -18.32 0.74 -0.64
C GLY A 309 -17.00 0.30 -0.02
N TYR A 310 -16.02 1.21 0.02
CA TYR A 310 -14.77 0.95 0.74
C TYR A 310 -14.98 1.17 2.24
N ASN A 311 -14.56 0.19 3.04
CA ASN A 311 -14.62 0.29 4.50
C ASN A 311 -13.30 0.78 5.12
N LEU A 312 -12.27 0.94 4.30
CA LEU A 312 -10.96 1.41 4.69
C LEU A 312 -10.30 2.12 3.49
N ALA A 313 -9.87 3.37 3.70
CA ALA A 313 -9.18 4.19 2.70
C ALA A 313 -7.66 4.07 2.85
N CYS A 314 -7.11 4.51 4.00
CA CYS A 314 -5.69 4.34 4.32
C CYS A 314 -5.54 3.51 5.58
N ILE A 315 -4.52 2.65 5.64
CA ILE A 315 -4.13 1.90 6.83
C ILE A 315 -2.63 2.10 7.09
N LEU A 316 -2.28 2.35 8.34
CA LEU A 316 -0.87 2.40 8.75
C LEU A 316 -0.71 1.82 10.15
N THR A 317 0.10 0.78 10.28
CA THR A 317 0.76 0.47 11.56
C THR A 317 2.07 1.24 11.59
N PHE A 318 2.30 2.00 12.66
CA PHE A 318 3.51 2.80 12.79
C PHE A 318 4.75 1.90 12.72
N PRO A 319 5.83 2.31 12.04
CA PRO A 319 6.98 1.43 11.79
C PRO A 319 7.54 0.72 13.03
N CYS A 320 7.64 1.43 14.17
CA CYS A 320 8.09 0.86 15.44
C CYS A 320 7.13 -0.17 16.09
N HIS A 321 5.91 -0.30 15.56
CA HIS A 321 4.87 -1.23 15.99
C HIS A 321 4.54 -2.31 14.94
N GLN A 322 5.18 -2.31 13.78
CA GLN A 322 4.97 -3.34 12.75
C GLN A 322 5.39 -4.74 13.22
N ARG A 323 4.81 -5.78 12.60
CA ARG A 323 5.03 -7.21 12.91
C ARG A 323 4.65 -7.65 14.33
N LYS A 324 3.90 -6.82 15.06
CA LYS A 324 3.32 -7.14 16.38
C LYS A 324 1.83 -7.52 16.34
N GLY A 325 1.25 -7.58 15.13
CA GLY A 325 -0.15 -7.95 14.90
C GLY A 325 -1.15 -6.78 14.87
N TYR A 326 -0.74 -5.53 15.07
CA TYR A 326 -1.70 -4.40 14.99
C TYR A 326 -2.30 -4.20 13.60
N GLY A 327 -1.56 -4.41 12.52
CA GLY A 327 -2.13 -4.31 11.16
C GLY A 327 -3.29 -5.30 10.96
N HIS A 328 -3.13 -6.50 11.53
CA HIS A 328 -4.18 -7.51 11.54
C HIS A 328 -5.39 -7.08 12.41
N PHE A 329 -5.14 -6.55 13.60
CA PHE A 329 -6.19 -5.99 14.48
C PHE A 329 -6.97 -4.86 13.79
N ILE A 330 -6.27 -3.95 13.09
CA ILE A 330 -6.89 -2.84 12.35
C ILE A 330 -7.84 -3.34 11.27
N ILE A 331 -7.40 -4.31 10.45
CA ILE A 331 -8.25 -4.91 9.40
C ILE A 331 -9.47 -5.59 10.02
N GLN A 332 -9.28 -6.36 11.09
CA GLN A 332 -10.40 -6.99 11.79
C GLN A 332 -11.39 -5.93 12.32
N PHE A 333 -10.87 -4.85 12.92
CA PHE A 333 -11.68 -3.77 13.49
C PHE A 333 -12.51 -3.06 12.42
N SER A 334 -11.95 -2.80 11.23
CA SER A 334 -12.71 -2.18 10.13
C SER A 334 -13.88 -3.06 9.67
N TYR A 335 -13.72 -4.39 9.67
CA TYR A 335 -14.82 -5.32 9.38
C TYR A 335 -15.84 -5.42 10.52
N GLU A 336 -15.45 -5.32 11.79
CA GLU A 336 -16.42 -5.24 12.90
C GLU A 336 -17.30 -3.98 12.82
N LEU A 337 -16.77 -2.86 12.33
CA LEU A 337 -17.58 -1.69 12.00
C LEU A 337 -18.56 -2.01 10.87
N SER A 338 -18.10 -2.61 9.76
CA SER A 338 -18.97 -2.98 8.63
C SER A 338 -20.10 -3.93 9.05
N LYS A 339 -19.82 -4.89 9.94
CA LYS A 339 -20.84 -5.80 10.51
C LYS A 339 -21.90 -5.03 11.29
N LYS A 340 -21.49 -4.08 12.14
CA LYS A 340 -22.41 -3.20 12.88
C LYS A 340 -23.22 -2.26 11.98
N GLU A 341 -22.67 -1.88 10.84
CA GLU A 341 -23.39 -1.10 9.82
C GLU A 341 -24.36 -1.93 8.99
N GLU A 342 -24.32 -3.28 9.11
CA GLU A 342 -25.00 -4.21 8.22
C GLU A 342 -24.63 -3.98 6.74
N LYS A 343 -23.34 -3.72 6.48
CA LYS A 343 -22.80 -3.45 5.14
C LYS A 343 -21.65 -4.40 4.80
N VAL A 344 -21.43 -4.55 3.49
CA VAL A 344 -20.23 -5.21 2.95
C VAL A 344 -19.15 -4.18 2.64
N GLY A 345 -17.88 -4.57 2.76
CA GLY A 345 -16.75 -3.68 2.58
C GLY A 345 -15.51 -4.37 2.02
N SER A 346 -14.69 -3.56 1.37
CA SER A 346 -13.37 -3.92 0.84
C SER A 346 -12.43 -2.73 1.08
N PRO A 347 -11.10 -2.90 1.16
CA PRO A 347 -10.19 -1.77 1.16
C PRO A 347 -10.22 -1.01 -0.17
N GLU A 348 -9.88 0.28 -0.11
CA GLU A 348 -9.57 1.09 -1.29
C GLU A 348 -8.40 0.47 -2.08
N LYS A 349 -8.50 0.53 -3.40
CA LYS A 349 -7.49 0.06 -4.34
C LYS A 349 -6.81 1.27 -4.99
N PRO A 350 -5.50 1.23 -5.24
CA PRO A 350 -4.61 0.09 -5.08
C PRO A 350 -4.11 -0.08 -3.63
N LEU A 351 -3.97 -1.32 -3.17
CA LEU A 351 -3.29 -1.63 -1.91
C LEU A 351 -1.77 -1.48 -2.07
N SER A 352 -1.04 -1.29 -0.97
CA SER A 352 0.42 -1.54 -0.96
C SER A 352 0.70 -3.04 -0.87
N ASP A 353 1.88 -3.50 -1.28
CA ASP A 353 2.35 -4.88 -1.13
C ASP A 353 2.10 -5.44 0.29
N LEU A 354 2.48 -4.65 1.31
CA LEU A 354 2.31 -5.02 2.71
C LEU A 354 0.82 -5.07 3.11
N GLY A 355 0.02 -4.16 2.58
CA GLY A 355 -1.43 -4.15 2.74
C GLY A 355 -2.07 -5.40 2.15
N LEU A 356 -1.74 -5.75 0.90
CA LEU A 356 -2.28 -6.91 0.20
C LEU A 356 -1.98 -8.22 0.93
N VAL A 357 -0.73 -8.42 1.35
CA VAL A 357 -0.34 -9.62 2.14
C VAL A 357 -1.14 -9.69 3.45
N SER A 358 -1.34 -8.55 4.12
CA SER A 358 -2.10 -8.50 5.38
C SER A 358 -3.58 -8.82 5.19
N TYR A 359 -4.22 -8.28 4.14
CA TYR A 359 -5.62 -8.57 3.79
C TYR A 359 -5.81 -10.02 3.36
N ARG A 360 -4.96 -10.56 2.47
CA ARG A 360 -5.00 -11.97 2.07
C ARG A 360 -4.88 -12.91 3.27
N SER A 361 -3.99 -12.59 4.21
CA SER A 361 -3.84 -13.36 5.46
C SER A 361 -5.10 -13.28 6.33
N TYR A 362 -5.74 -12.12 6.45
CA TYR A 362 -6.98 -11.93 7.21
C TYR A 362 -8.13 -12.71 6.58
N TRP A 363 -8.41 -12.50 5.29
CA TRP A 363 -9.51 -13.17 4.57
C TRP A 363 -9.34 -14.67 4.58
N THR A 364 -8.13 -15.18 4.31
CA THR A 364 -7.84 -16.62 4.38
C THR A 364 -8.22 -17.17 5.76
N ARG A 365 -7.79 -16.53 6.85
CA ARG A 365 -8.11 -17.04 8.19
C ARG A 365 -9.61 -17.03 8.46
N GLU A 366 -10.29 -15.94 8.13
CA GLU A 366 -11.71 -15.79 8.46
C GLU A 366 -12.58 -16.78 7.68
N LEU A 367 -12.30 -16.94 6.38
CA LEU A 367 -13.01 -17.90 5.53
C LEU A 367 -12.74 -19.34 5.94
N LEU A 368 -11.48 -19.70 6.20
CA LEU A 368 -11.14 -21.06 6.64
C LEU A 368 -11.71 -21.40 8.02
N ARG A 369 -11.85 -20.42 8.92
CA ARG A 369 -12.50 -20.63 10.22
C ARG A 369 -13.95 -21.05 10.07
N ILE A 370 -14.67 -20.48 9.10
CA ILE A 370 -16.07 -20.79 8.81
C ILE A 370 -16.16 -22.11 8.02
N LEU A 371 -15.32 -22.28 7.00
CA LEU A 371 -15.35 -23.45 6.11
C LEU A 371 -14.76 -24.72 6.72
N ARG A 372 -14.11 -24.66 7.88
CA ARG A 372 -13.60 -25.85 8.59
C ARG A 372 -14.71 -26.88 8.87
N ASP A 373 -15.90 -26.38 9.19
CA ASP A 373 -17.05 -27.20 9.59
C ASP A 373 -17.96 -27.52 8.37
N TYR A 374 -17.50 -27.26 7.15
CA TYR A 374 -18.12 -27.71 5.89
C TYR A 374 -17.86 -29.22 5.67
N PRO A 375 -18.80 -30.01 5.10
CA PRO A 375 -20.10 -29.64 4.52
C PRO A 375 -21.27 -29.54 5.50
N GLU A 376 -21.06 -29.81 6.79
CA GLU A 376 -22.14 -29.94 7.79
C GLU A 376 -23.03 -28.69 7.92
N MET A 377 -22.49 -27.51 7.56
CA MET A 377 -23.19 -26.22 7.65
C MET A 377 -23.76 -25.66 6.33
N GLU A 378 -23.62 -26.34 5.18
CA GLU A 378 -24.06 -25.86 3.85
C GLU A 378 -23.99 -24.32 3.64
N VAL A 379 -22.78 -23.76 3.56
CA VAL A 379 -22.58 -22.30 3.57
C VAL A 379 -22.41 -21.73 2.15
N SER A 380 -23.35 -20.92 1.66
CA SER A 380 -23.22 -20.23 0.35
C SER A 380 -22.22 -19.05 0.38
N ILE A 381 -21.79 -18.56 -0.80
CA ILE A 381 -20.93 -17.35 -0.88
C ILE A 381 -21.62 -16.13 -0.25
N MET A 382 -22.93 -15.99 -0.47
CA MET A 382 -23.72 -14.91 0.13
C MET A 382 -23.76 -15.01 1.66
N GLU A 383 -23.81 -16.24 2.18
CA GLU A 383 -23.78 -16.48 3.62
C GLU A 383 -22.42 -16.12 4.23
N LEU A 384 -21.31 -16.45 3.55
CA LEU A 384 -19.97 -16.00 3.95
C LEU A 384 -19.89 -14.47 3.97
N THR A 385 -20.43 -13.78 2.95
CA THR A 385 -20.51 -12.32 2.90
C THR A 385 -21.29 -11.75 4.07
N ARG A 386 -22.46 -12.33 4.40
CA ARG A 386 -23.29 -11.91 5.53
C ARG A 386 -22.59 -12.09 6.87
N MET A 387 -21.87 -13.20 7.06
CA MET A 387 -21.15 -13.51 8.30
C MET A 387 -19.90 -12.66 8.51
N THR A 388 -19.25 -12.24 7.42
CA THR A 388 -17.91 -11.62 7.47
C THR A 388 -17.88 -10.15 7.08
N SER A 389 -18.92 -9.65 6.40
CA SER A 389 -18.95 -8.34 5.70
C SER A 389 -17.90 -8.19 4.59
N ILE A 390 -17.23 -9.26 4.16
CA ILE A 390 -16.30 -9.25 3.03
C ILE A 390 -17.12 -9.29 1.73
N LYS A 391 -16.73 -8.49 0.72
CA LYS A 391 -17.39 -8.53 -0.59
C LYS A 391 -17.29 -9.90 -1.25
N ASN A 392 -18.32 -10.30 -2.01
CA ASN A 392 -18.34 -11.56 -2.76
C ASN A 392 -17.08 -11.76 -3.62
N GLU A 393 -16.62 -10.70 -4.30
CA GLU A 393 -15.44 -10.70 -5.16
C GLU A 393 -14.17 -11.09 -4.40
N ASP A 394 -13.96 -10.51 -3.22
CA ASP A 394 -12.79 -10.78 -2.37
C ASP A 394 -12.83 -12.21 -1.80
N ILE A 395 -14.03 -12.72 -1.47
CA ILE A 395 -14.22 -14.11 -1.04
C ILE A 395 -13.86 -15.09 -2.15
N ILE A 396 -14.44 -14.88 -3.35
CA ILE A 396 -14.20 -15.73 -4.51
C ILE A 396 -12.71 -15.72 -4.88
N ALA A 397 -12.10 -14.53 -4.99
CA ALA A 397 -10.69 -14.39 -5.33
C ALA A 397 -9.79 -15.08 -4.28
N THR A 398 -10.10 -14.94 -3.00
CA THR A 398 -9.34 -15.61 -1.92
C THR A 398 -9.45 -17.14 -2.02
N LEU A 399 -10.66 -17.67 -2.20
CA LEU A 399 -10.87 -19.12 -2.28
C LEU A 399 -10.31 -19.72 -3.58
N GLN A 400 -10.34 -18.98 -4.69
CA GLN A 400 -9.69 -19.37 -5.94
C GLN A 400 -8.18 -19.46 -5.77
N HIS A 401 -7.55 -18.46 -5.13
CA HIS A 401 -6.12 -18.48 -4.83
C HIS A 401 -5.72 -19.67 -3.94
N LEU A 402 -6.63 -20.14 -3.07
CA LEU A 402 -6.43 -21.33 -2.23
C LEU A 402 -6.78 -22.65 -2.94
N ASN A 403 -7.24 -22.60 -4.19
CA ASN A 403 -7.80 -23.73 -4.95
C ASN A 403 -8.93 -24.46 -4.20
N MET A 404 -9.74 -23.70 -3.45
CA MET A 404 -10.81 -24.23 -2.60
C MET A 404 -12.23 -24.01 -3.13
N ILE A 405 -12.37 -23.48 -4.33
CA ILE A 405 -13.66 -23.23 -4.96
C ILE A 405 -13.56 -23.52 -6.45
N LYS A 406 -14.64 -24.07 -7.02
CA LYS A 406 -14.81 -24.31 -8.45
C LYS A 406 -16.14 -23.76 -8.91
N TYR A 407 -16.24 -23.41 -10.19
CA TYR A 407 -17.49 -23.00 -10.82
C TYR A 407 -18.00 -24.16 -11.68
N LEU A 408 -19.16 -24.71 -11.34
CA LEU A 408 -19.77 -25.87 -12.00
C LEU A 408 -21.25 -25.58 -12.25
N GLY A 409 -21.69 -25.68 -13.50
CA GLY A 409 -23.12 -25.60 -13.86
C GLY A 409 -23.80 -24.30 -13.41
N GLY A 410 -23.08 -23.17 -13.42
CA GLY A 410 -23.62 -21.88 -13.00
C GLY A 410 -23.47 -21.56 -11.50
N GLN A 411 -22.95 -22.49 -10.70
CA GLN A 411 -22.83 -22.35 -9.25
C GLN A 411 -21.40 -22.55 -8.75
N TYR A 412 -21.09 -21.91 -7.63
CA TYR A 412 -19.83 -22.14 -6.93
C TYR A 412 -19.93 -23.34 -6.01
N VAL A 413 -18.98 -24.26 -6.12
CA VAL A 413 -18.85 -25.47 -5.30
C VAL A 413 -17.53 -25.41 -4.54
N TYR A 414 -17.56 -25.66 -3.24
CA TYR A 414 -16.37 -25.68 -2.40
C TYR A 414 -15.63 -27.01 -2.51
N VAL A 415 -14.30 -26.93 -2.60
CA VAL A 415 -13.38 -28.07 -2.53
C VAL A 415 -12.45 -27.81 -1.36
N VAL A 416 -12.84 -28.23 -0.16
CA VAL A 416 -12.16 -27.84 1.08
C VAL A 416 -11.57 -29.08 1.77
N PRO A 417 -10.37 -29.55 1.39
CA PRO A 417 -9.73 -30.66 2.08
C PRO A 417 -9.34 -30.25 3.50
N ARG A 418 -9.83 -30.99 4.51
CA ARG A 418 -9.55 -30.72 5.94
C ARG A 418 -8.06 -30.54 6.24
N GLN A 419 -7.20 -31.37 5.62
CA GLN A 419 -5.75 -31.28 5.77
C GLN A 419 -5.17 -29.92 5.35
N ILE A 420 -5.70 -29.32 4.28
CA ILE A 420 -5.25 -28.01 3.81
C ILE A 420 -5.75 -26.93 4.77
N VAL A 421 -7.01 -27.00 5.20
CA VAL A 421 -7.57 -26.08 6.21
C VAL A 421 -6.73 -26.10 7.49
N ASP A 422 -6.48 -27.28 8.05
CA ASP A 422 -5.72 -27.45 9.28
C ASP A 422 -4.27 -26.99 9.12
N ALA A 423 -3.63 -27.28 7.97
CA ALA A 423 -2.28 -26.82 7.68
C ALA A 423 -2.20 -25.28 7.59
N HIS A 424 -3.18 -24.63 6.97
CA HIS A 424 -3.24 -23.17 6.91
C HIS A 424 -3.53 -22.57 8.30
N LEU A 425 -4.51 -23.10 9.03
CA LEU A 425 -4.85 -22.62 10.37
C LEU A 425 -3.69 -22.79 11.37
N THR A 426 -2.90 -23.86 11.25
CA THR A 426 -1.71 -24.08 12.09
C THR A 426 -0.59 -23.09 11.77
N LYS A 427 -0.43 -22.71 10.50
CA LYS A 427 0.54 -21.69 10.06
C LYS A 427 0.12 -20.27 10.44
N LEU A 428 -1.18 -20.01 10.56
CA LEU A 428 -1.75 -18.72 10.94
C LEU A 428 -1.56 -18.48 12.45
N THR A 429 -0.38 -17.96 12.82
CA THR A 429 -0.06 -17.67 14.22
C THR A 429 -1.03 -16.64 14.81
N LYS A 430 -1.57 -16.87 16.02
CA LYS A 430 -2.34 -15.90 16.82
C LYS A 430 -1.46 -14.75 17.38
N LYS A 431 -0.38 -14.37 16.70
CA LYS A 431 0.55 -13.37 17.22
C LYS A 431 -0.07 -11.99 17.10
N GLY A 432 -0.41 -11.41 18.25
CA GLY A 432 -0.89 -10.05 18.39
C GLY A 432 -2.36 -9.95 18.80
N PRO A 433 -2.83 -8.72 19.07
CA PRO A 433 -4.17 -8.48 19.59
C PRO A 433 -5.25 -8.91 18.59
N GLN A 434 -6.37 -9.38 19.12
CA GLN A 434 -7.57 -9.69 18.36
C GLN A 434 -8.71 -8.78 18.82
N VAL A 435 -9.57 -8.38 17.90
CA VAL A 435 -10.75 -7.59 18.25
C VAL A 435 -11.73 -8.48 19.00
N VAL A 436 -12.24 -7.96 20.11
CA VAL A 436 -13.32 -8.55 20.91
C VAL A 436 -14.59 -7.76 20.61
N PRO A 437 -15.49 -8.25 19.74
CA PRO A 437 -16.61 -7.47 19.22
C PRO A 437 -17.51 -6.85 20.31
N GLU A 438 -17.64 -7.52 21.46
CA GLU A 438 -18.47 -7.09 22.58
C GLU A 438 -17.93 -5.83 23.27
N LYS A 439 -16.66 -5.47 23.04
CA LYS A 439 -16.01 -4.27 23.57
C LYS A 439 -16.11 -3.07 22.63
N LEU A 440 -16.72 -3.24 21.45
CA LEU A 440 -17.00 -2.15 20.50
C LEU A 440 -18.29 -1.43 20.89
N HIS A 441 -18.15 -0.29 21.55
CA HIS A 441 -19.23 0.62 21.94
C HIS A 441 -19.38 1.72 20.88
N TRP A 442 -20.08 1.38 19.80
CA TRP A 442 -20.20 2.22 18.62
C TRP A 442 -21.55 2.02 17.93
N ALA A 443 -22.03 3.09 17.30
CA ALA A 443 -23.22 3.13 16.47
C ALA A 443 -22.90 3.79 15.12
N PRO A 444 -23.49 3.32 14.00
CA PRO A 444 -23.26 3.89 12.68
C PRO A 444 -23.59 5.39 12.58
N LEU A 445 -22.76 6.11 11.85
CA LEU A 445 -23.08 7.48 11.42
C LEU A 445 -24.30 7.42 10.48
N HIS A 446 -25.39 8.08 10.87
CA HIS A 446 -26.59 8.14 10.04
C HIS A 446 -26.42 9.25 9.00
N LEU A 447 -26.41 8.87 7.72
CA LEU A 447 -26.43 9.78 6.59
C LEU A 447 -27.75 9.55 5.84
N ASP A 448 -28.47 10.60 5.49
CA ASP A 448 -29.72 10.52 4.71
C ASP A 448 -29.44 10.12 3.26
N ILE A 449 -29.20 8.83 3.04
CA ILE A 449 -28.92 8.24 1.73
C ILE A 449 -30.19 7.53 1.25
N LYS A 450 -30.76 7.97 0.12
CA LYS A 450 -32.04 7.46 -0.39
C LYS A 450 -32.03 5.96 -0.75
N ARG A 451 -30.88 5.41 -1.16
CA ARG A 451 -30.67 3.97 -1.42
C ARG A 451 -29.18 3.63 -1.24
N ASP A 452 -28.87 2.78 -0.26
CA ASP A 452 -27.51 2.27 -0.06
C ASP A 452 -27.39 0.84 -0.61
N LYS A 453 -26.76 0.71 -1.79
CA LYS A 453 -26.57 -0.57 -2.49
C LYS A 453 -25.61 -1.54 -1.77
N TRP A 454 -24.83 -1.04 -0.80
CA TRP A 454 -23.87 -1.85 -0.04
C TRP A 454 -24.46 -2.42 1.25
N SER A 455 -25.72 -2.07 1.57
CA SER A 455 -26.47 -2.68 2.66
C SER A 455 -26.76 -4.14 2.37
N LEU A 456 -26.56 -5.00 3.38
CA LEU A 456 -26.92 -6.41 3.32
C LEU A 456 -28.41 -6.61 2.98
N LYS A 457 -29.29 -5.70 3.41
CA LYS A 457 -30.73 -5.75 3.11
C LYS A 457 -31.04 -5.49 1.63
N ALA A 458 -30.29 -4.60 0.99
CA ALA A 458 -30.43 -4.34 -0.44
C ALA A 458 -30.00 -5.56 -1.27
N MET A 459 -28.90 -6.21 -0.88
CA MET A 459 -28.37 -7.40 -1.56
C MET A 459 -29.28 -8.64 -1.45
N THR A 460 -30.13 -8.73 -0.43
CA THR A 460 -31.12 -9.79 -0.30
C THR A 460 -32.39 -9.54 -1.11
N ALA A 461 -32.77 -8.27 -1.29
CA ALA A 461 -34.00 -7.90 -2.00
C ALA A 461 -33.91 -8.13 -3.52
N ASP A 462 -32.73 -7.95 -4.12
CA ASP A 462 -32.49 -8.19 -5.56
C ASP A 462 -32.59 -9.69 -5.98
N LYS A 463 -33.01 -10.59 -5.09
CA LYS A 463 -33.26 -12.02 -5.37
C LYS A 463 -34.72 -12.44 -5.20
N GLU A 464 -35.59 -11.57 -4.70
CA GLU A 464 -37.03 -11.86 -4.54
C GLU A 464 -37.90 -11.35 -5.71
N ASP A 465 -37.30 -10.61 -6.65
CA ASP A 465 -37.85 -10.27 -7.97
C ASP A 465 -37.16 -11.09 -9.07
#